data_AF-A0A1E4JYX5-F1
#
_entry.id   AF-A0A1E4JYX5-F1
#
_cell.length_a   1.000
_cell.length_b   1.000
_cell.length_c   1.000
_cell.angle_alpha   90.00
_cell.angle_beta   90.00
_cell.angle_gamma   90.00
#
_symmetry.space_group_name_H-M   'P 1'
#
loop_
_entity.id
_entity.type
_entity.pdbx_description
1 polymer ?
#
loop_
_entity_poly.entity_id
_entity_poly.type
_entity_poly.pdbx_seq_one_letter_code
_entity_poly.pdbx_strand_id
1 'polypeptide(L)'
;MLHRRRLATLLLCSVLGAGSAHAQSSTLIGTTSDASTHEPLAGVRMTARGANGGTPTTVATDSSGNYRLTDLAPGTYTLQWDKPGYFTFVRADVQVRPNRTLRVNTELLPMAQSD
;
A
#
# COMPACT_ATOMS: atom_id res chain seq x y z
N MET A 1 -33.79 67.32 0.91
CA MET A 1 -33.07 66.92 2.14
C MET A 1 -32.21 65.70 1.83
N LEU A 2 -30.95 65.75 2.28
CA LEU A 2 -29.74 64.94 2.05
C LEU A 2 -29.84 63.50 1.49
N HIS A 3 -28.96 63.25 0.50
CA HIS A 3 -28.45 61.94 0.09
C HIS A 3 -27.61 61.30 1.21
N ARG A 4 -27.95 60.09 1.67
CA ARG A 4 -27.12 59.31 2.60
C ARG A 4 -26.60 58.03 1.95
N ARG A 5 -25.32 58.14 1.59
CA ARG A 5 -24.37 57.15 1.07
C ARG A 5 -24.20 55.99 2.07
N ARG A 6 -24.03 54.75 1.59
CA ARG A 6 -22.76 53.95 1.63
C ARG A 6 -23.03 52.43 1.56
N LEU A 7 -22.28 51.79 0.66
CA LEU A 7 -22.00 50.36 0.57
C LEU A 7 -21.50 49.77 1.91
N ALA A 8 -21.90 48.53 2.24
CA ALA A 8 -21.14 47.53 3.02
C ALA A 8 -21.95 46.21 3.06
N THR A 9 -21.81 45.31 2.08
CA THR A 9 -21.00 44.08 2.13
C THR A 9 -21.14 43.26 3.43
N LEU A 10 -21.77 42.08 3.35
CA LEU A 10 -21.35 40.87 4.07
C LEU A 10 -22.10 39.64 3.52
N LEU A 11 -21.68 39.21 2.32
CA LEU A 11 -21.78 37.83 1.89
C LEU A 11 -20.74 37.04 2.71
N LEU A 12 -21.15 36.46 3.84
CA LEU A 12 -20.32 35.51 4.57
C LEU A 12 -20.91 34.10 4.41
N CYS A 13 -20.78 33.57 3.20
CA CYS A 13 -20.82 32.12 2.97
C CYS A 13 -19.56 31.51 3.57
N SER A 14 -19.59 31.20 4.86
CA SER A 14 -18.57 30.36 5.49
C SER A 14 -19.21 29.08 5.99
N VAL A 15 -19.66 28.25 5.05
CA VAL A 15 -19.82 26.82 5.30
C VAL A 15 -18.41 26.26 5.39
N LEU A 16 -17.84 26.24 6.60
CA LEU A 16 -16.67 25.40 6.88
C LEU A 16 -17.13 23.94 6.79
N GLY A 17 -17.18 23.42 5.56
CA GLY A 17 -17.11 21.99 5.36
C GLY A 17 -15.73 21.55 5.84
N ALA A 18 -15.65 21.08 7.08
CA ALA A 18 -14.56 20.23 7.51
C ALA A 18 -14.65 18.97 6.65
N GLY A 19 -14.04 19.02 5.47
CA GLY A 19 -13.83 17.83 4.66
C GLY A 19 -12.95 16.92 5.50
N SER A 20 -13.56 15.93 6.14
CA SER A 20 -12.83 14.85 6.77
C SER A 20 -11.89 14.31 5.70
N ALA A 21 -10.59 14.52 5.90
CA ALA A 21 -9.55 13.78 5.22
C ALA A 21 -9.69 12.34 5.69
N HIS A 22 -10.66 11.62 5.12
CA HIS A 22 -10.78 10.19 5.32
C HIS A 22 -9.47 9.63 4.78
N ALA A 23 -8.64 9.08 5.66
CA ALA A 23 -7.50 8.29 5.25
C ALA A 23 -8.07 7.13 4.43
N GLN A 24 -8.09 7.28 3.10
CA GLN A 24 -8.60 6.27 2.19
C GLN A 24 -7.60 5.12 2.16
N SER A 25 -7.68 4.25 3.15
CA SER A 25 -6.76 3.13 3.27
C SER A 25 -7.13 2.00 2.30
N SER A 26 -6.13 1.20 1.98
CA SER A 26 -6.22 0.07 1.09
C SER A 26 -5.59 -1.15 1.76
N THR A 27 -6.00 -2.33 1.29
CA THR A 27 -5.45 -3.60 1.76
C THR A 27 -4.68 -4.25 0.62
N LEU A 28 -3.52 -4.80 0.91
CA LEU A 28 -2.76 -5.61 -0.03
C LEU A 28 -2.64 -7.03 0.52
N ILE A 29 -3.13 -8.00 -0.26
CA ILE A 29 -3.11 -9.43 0.07
C ILE A 29 -2.34 -10.20 -0.99
N GLY A 30 -1.94 -11.41 -0.67
CA GLY A 30 -1.37 -12.30 -1.66
C GLY A 30 -0.89 -13.59 -1.06
N THR A 31 -0.33 -14.42 -1.93
CA THR A 31 0.37 -15.66 -1.57
C THR A 31 1.80 -15.59 -2.08
N THR A 32 2.72 -16.20 -1.33
CA THR A 32 4.08 -16.46 -1.81
C THR A 32 4.32 -17.97 -1.87
N SER A 33 4.81 -18.46 -3.00
CA SER A 33 5.16 -19.87 -3.22
C SER A 33 6.58 -20.03 -3.76
N ASP A 34 7.08 -21.26 -3.70
CA ASP A 34 8.33 -21.67 -4.33
C ASP A 34 8.12 -21.79 -5.85
N ALA A 35 9.00 -21.19 -6.65
CA ALA A 35 8.88 -21.23 -8.10
C ALA A 35 9.21 -22.61 -8.72
N SER A 36 9.96 -23.45 -8.01
CA SER A 36 10.34 -24.79 -8.46
C SER A 36 9.32 -25.85 -8.05
N THR A 37 8.84 -25.80 -6.81
CA THR A 37 7.92 -26.83 -6.27
C THR A 37 6.46 -26.40 -6.29
N HIS A 38 6.17 -25.11 -6.48
CA HIS A 38 4.85 -24.49 -6.32
C HIS A 38 4.25 -24.64 -4.90
N GLU A 39 5.05 -25.06 -3.92
CA GLU A 39 4.60 -25.15 -2.52
C GLU A 39 4.51 -23.76 -1.87
N PRO A 40 3.57 -23.55 -0.93
CA PRO A 40 3.45 -22.29 -0.22
C PRO A 40 4.66 -22.03 0.68
N LEU A 41 5.14 -20.77 0.69
CA LEU A 41 6.28 -20.36 1.51
C LEU A 41 5.86 -19.58 2.73
N ALA A 42 6.05 -20.18 3.91
CA ALA A 42 5.84 -19.53 5.20
C ALA A 42 7.04 -18.67 5.63
N GLY A 43 6.79 -17.61 6.39
CA GLY A 43 7.83 -16.76 6.97
C GLY A 43 8.61 -15.92 5.95
N VAL A 44 8.10 -15.72 4.73
CA VAL A 44 8.64 -14.76 3.77
C VAL A 44 8.37 -13.37 4.32
N ARG A 45 9.42 -12.56 4.47
CA ARG A 45 9.30 -11.16 4.87
C ARG A 45 8.90 -10.33 3.64
N MET A 46 7.65 -9.87 3.64
CA MET A 46 7.13 -8.95 2.64
C MET A 46 7.23 -7.52 3.19
N THR A 47 7.87 -6.63 2.44
CA THR A 47 8.01 -5.20 2.76
C THR A 47 7.39 -4.34 1.66
N ALA A 48 6.51 -3.41 2.03
CA ALA A 48 5.95 -2.40 1.15
C ALA A 48 6.55 -1.02 1.49
N ARG A 49 7.22 -0.40 0.52
CA ARG A 49 7.78 0.95 0.63
C ARG A 49 7.04 1.90 -0.31
N GLY A 50 6.36 2.90 0.25
CA GLY A 50 5.72 3.94 -0.55
C GLY A 50 6.76 4.91 -1.11
N ALA A 51 6.56 5.39 -2.35
CA ALA A 51 7.43 6.37 -3.00
C ALA A 51 7.51 7.72 -2.25
N ASN A 52 6.52 8.01 -1.40
CA ASN A 52 6.42 9.25 -0.62
C ASN A 52 7.39 9.31 0.58
N GLY A 53 8.27 8.31 0.75
CA GLY A 53 9.27 8.30 1.83
C GLY A 53 8.71 7.97 3.23
N GLY A 54 7.49 7.46 3.31
CA GLY A 54 6.90 6.99 4.57
C GLY A 54 7.59 5.73 5.12
N THR A 55 7.34 5.44 6.40
CA THR A 55 7.84 4.22 7.05
C THR A 55 7.39 2.97 6.28
N PRO A 56 8.31 2.04 5.94
CA PRO A 56 7.95 0.79 5.28
C PRO A 56 7.00 -0.03 6.16
N THR A 57 6.01 -0.67 5.54
CA THR A 57 5.15 -1.64 6.21
C THR A 57 5.65 -3.04 5.90
N THR A 58 5.82 -3.87 6.93
CA THR A 58 6.38 -5.22 6.79
C THR A 58 5.49 -6.25 7.45
N VAL A 59 5.29 -7.39 6.79
CA VAL A 59 4.58 -8.56 7.32
C VAL A 59 5.30 -9.84 6.90
N ALA A 60 5.06 -10.93 7.63
CA ALA A 60 5.51 -12.26 7.24
C ALA A 60 4.36 -13.09 6.65
N THR A 61 4.65 -13.99 5.72
CA THR A 61 3.66 -14.96 5.25
C THR A 61 3.35 -16.03 6.30
N ASP A 62 2.10 -16.51 6.33
CA ASP A 62 1.65 -17.59 7.19
C ASP A 62 2.05 -18.99 6.67
N SER A 63 1.62 -20.06 7.35
CA SER A 63 1.93 -21.45 6.98
C SER A 63 1.39 -21.86 5.60
N SER A 64 0.37 -21.15 5.09
CA SER A 64 -0.20 -21.37 3.77
C SER A 64 0.36 -20.38 2.73
N GLY A 65 1.42 -19.65 3.08
CA GLY A 65 2.06 -18.66 2.21
C GLY A 65 1.28 -17.36 2.06
N ASN A 66 0.16 -17.17 2.76
CA ASN A 66 -0.65 -15.96 2.63
C ASN A 66 -0.03 -14.80 3.41
N TYR A 67 -0.24 -13.58 2.94
CA TYR A 67 0.07 -12.37 3.68
C TYR A 67 -1.03 -11.32 3.51
N ARG A 68 -1.11 -10.39 4.45
CA ARG A 68 -2.05 -9.27 4.43
C ARG A 68 -1.44 -8.02 5.06
N LEU A 69 -1.36 -6.94 4.29
CA LEU A 69 -1.02 -5.59 4.74
C LEU A 69 -2.29 -4.75 4.70
N THR A 70 -2.63 -4.12 5.81
CA THR A 70 -3.75 -3.17 5.90
C THR A 70 -3.21 -1.74 6.00
N ASP A 71 -4.12 -0.77 5.94
CA ASP A 71 -3.83 0.63 6.24
C ASP A 71 -2.79 1.27 5.31
N LEU A 72 -2.72 0.78 4.06
CA LEU A 72 -1.89 1.37 3.03
C LEU A 72 -2.55 2.62 2.48
N ALA A 73 -1.87 3.75 2.58
CA ALA A 73 -2.28 4.98 1.92
C ALA A 73 -2.27 4.79 0.39
N PRO A 74 -3.09 5.53 -0.37
CA PRO A 74 -3.03 5.49 -1.81
C PRO A 74 -1.69 6.04 -2.30
N GLY A 75 -1.11 5.38 -3.31
CA GLY A 75 0.17 5.80 -3.87
C GLY A 75 0.88 4.68 -4.60
N THR A 76 2.11 4.95 -5.02
CA THR A 76 2.97 3.98 -5.69
C THR A 76 3.90 3.33 -4.67
N TYR A 77 3.99 2.00 -4.71
CA TYR A 77 4.79 1.21 -3.78
C TYR A 77 5.81 0.34 -4.52
N THR A 78 6.97 0.19 -3.90
CA THR A 78 7.91 -0.89 -4.18
C THR A 78 7.68 -1.99 -3.15
N LEU A 79 7.37 -3.18 -3.64
CA LEU A 79 7.18 -4.38 -2.83
C LEU A 79 8.42 -5.26 -2.91
N GLN A 80 8.86 -5.79 -1.78
CA GLN A 80 10.02 -6.67 -1.67
C GLN A 80 9.66 -7.91 -0.86
N TRP A 81 10.06 -9.08 -1.36
CA TRP A 81 9.92 -10.36 -0.67
C TRP A 81 11.31 -10.92 -0.41
N ASP A 82 11.56 -11.26 0.84
CA ASP A 82 12.86 -11.68 1.34
C ASP A 82 12.70 -12.93 2.22
N LYS A 83 13.46 -13.98 1.92
CA LYS A 83 13.48 -15.22 2.69
C LYS A 83 14.87 -15.88 2.54
N PRO A 84 15.51 -16.32 3.64
CA PRO A 84 16.77 -17.05 3.55
C PRO A 84 16.66 -18.28 2.63
N GLY A 85 17.67 -18.48 1.78
CA GLY A 85 17.69 -19.57 0.79
C GLY A 85 16.99 -19.25 -0.53
N TYR A 86 16.39 -18.06 -0.67
CA TYR A 86 15.71 -17.59 -1.87
C TYR A 86 16.31 -16.27 -2.38
N PHE A 87 16.24 -16.06 -3.69
CA PHE A 87 16.56 -14.76 -4.26
C PHE A 87 15.53 -13.73 -3.81
N THR A 88 16.00 -12.56 -3.36
CA THR A 88 15.12 -11.43 -3.05
C THR A 88 14.37 -11.02 -4.32
N PHE A 89 13.04 -10.99 -4.24
CA PHE A 89 12.21 -10.52 -5.34
C PHE A 89 11.72 -9.11 -5.05
N VAL A 90 11.81 -8.22 -6.04
CA VAL A 90 11.36 -6.83 -5.93
C VAL A 90 10.41 -6.52 -7.07
N ARG A 91 9.26 -5.93 -6.74
CA ARG A 91 8.30 -5.39 -7.69
C ARG A 91 8.11 -3.90 -7.43
N ALA A 92 8.62 -3.09 -8.35
CA ALA A 92 8.45 -1.64 -8.32
C ALA A 92 7.08 -1.22 -8.93
N ASP A 93 6.77 0.06 -8.77
CA ASP A 93 5.65 0.74 -9.45
C ASP A 93 4.27 0.11 -9.24
N VAL A 94 4.04 -0.48 -8.06
CA VAL A 94 2.75 -1.06 -7.70
C VAL A 94 1.80 0.06 -7.27
N GLN A 95 0.80 0.33 -8.10
CA GLN A 95 -0.20 1.37 -7.83
C GLN A 95 -1.27 0.87 -6.84
N VAL A 96 -1.27 1.44 -5.63
CA VAL A 96 -2.30 1.23 -4.62
C VAL A 96 -3.34 2.34 -4.73
N ARG A 97 -4.55 1.97 -5.12
CA ARG A 97 -5.69 2.88 -5.29
C ARG A 97 -6.53 2.91 -4.02
N PRO A 98 -7.12 4.07 -3.64
CA PRO A 98 -7.89 4.20 -2.41
C PRO A 98 -9.05 3.22 -2.33
N ASN A 99 -9.37 2.74 -1.12
CA ASN A 99 -10.52 1.89 -0.81
C ASN A 99 -10.58 0.61 -1.66
N ARG A 100 -9.42 0.01 -1.92
CA ARG A 100 -9.31 -1.25 -2.68
C ARG A 100 -8.53 -2.30 -1.93
N THR A 101 -8.87 -3.55 -2.23
CA THR A 101 -8.04 -4.70 -1.95
C THR A 101 -7.26 -5.06 -3.20
N LEU A 102 -5.94 -4.91 -3.15
CA LEU A 102 -5.05 -5.33 -4.22
C LEU A 102 -4.51 -6.73 -3.88
N ARG A 103 -4.57 -7.64 -4.85
CA ARG A 103 -3.97 -8.97 -4.73
C ARG A 103 -2.67 -9.05 -5.53
N VAL A 104 -1.58 -9.46 -4.89
CA VAL A 104 -0.27 -9.68 -5.53
C VAL A 104 0.26 -11.05 -5.11
N ASN A 105 0.18 -12.03 -6.00
CA ASN A 105 0.85 -13.31 -5.76
C ASN A 105 2.29 -13.22 -6.28
N THR A 106 3.19 -13.95 -5.64
CA THR A 106 4.62 -13.98 -5.98
C THR A 106 5.15 -15.40 -5.88
N GLU A 107 6.07 -15.75 -6.76
CA GLU A 107 6.88 -16.97 -6.64
C GLU A 107 8.34 -16.58 -6.39
N LEU A 108 8.99 -17.23 -5.43
CA LEU A 108 10.40 -16.99 -5.13
C LEU A 108 11.25 -18.10 -5.73
N LEU A 109 12.35 -17.70 -6.35
CA LEU A 109 13.34 -18.62 -6.89
C LEU A 109 14.29 -19.06 -5.77
N PRO A 110 14.43 -20.37 -5.48
CA PRO A 110 15.42 -20.85 -4.53
C PRO A 110 16.84 -20.67 -5.07
N MET A 111 17.78 -20.32 -4.19
CA MET A 111 19.20 -20.08 -4.55
C MET A 111 19.98 -21.38 -4.78
N ALA A 112 19.55 -22.47 -4.16
CA ALA A 112 20.14 -23.79 -4.33
C ALA A 112 19.32 -24.58 -5.35
N GLN A 113 19.60 -24.35 -6.64
CA GLN A 113 19.07 -25.13 -7.76
C GLN A 113 20.20 -25.30 -8.79
N SER A 114 21.23 -26.05 -8.42
CA SER A 114 22.18 -26.63 -9.35
C SER A 114 22.50 -28.01 -8.81
N ASP A 115 21.67 -28.99 -9.17
CA ASP A 115 22.12 -30.37 -9.26
C ASP A 115 22.85 -30.54 -10.61
#